data_AF-A0A7G5FDP7-F1
#
_entry.id   AF-A0A7G5FDP7-F1
#
_cell.length_a   1.000
_cell.length_b   1.000
_cell.length_c   1.000
_cell.angle_alpha   90.00
_cell.angle_beta   90.00
_cell.angle_gamma   90.00
#
_symmetry.space_group_name_H-M   'P 1'
#
loop_
_entity.id
_entity.type
_entity.pdbx_description
1 polymer ?
#
loop_
_entity_poly.entity_id
_entity_poly.type
_entity_poly.pdbx_seq_one_letter_code
_entity_poly.pdbx_strand_id
1 'polypeptide(L)' 'MIDSSLFTHLAVCPHCQWREFARTKETAWYELARHLKAAHGDMHAARNATKAAEKIAARRRFSMDGGTGPHN' A
#
# COMPACT_ATOMS: atom_id res chain seq x y z
N MET A 1 -6.30 6.10 2.64
CA MET A 1 -6.21 5.94 1.17
C MET A 1 -4.76 6.12 0.74
N ILE A 2 -4.38 5.65 -0.44
CA ILE A 2 -3.04 5.88 -1.00
C ILE A 2 -3.21 6.68 -2.29
N ASP A 3 -2.59 7.85 -2.35
CA ASP A 3 -2.39 8.61 -3.58
C ASP A 3 -1.07 8.17 -4.23
N SER A 4 -1.03 8.03 -5.55
CA SER A 4 0.13 7.49 -6.25
C SER A 4 0.48 8.33 -7.47
N SER A 5 1.71 8.81 -7.48
CA SER A 5 2.37 9.42 -8.63
C SER A 5 3.40 8.47 -9.26
N LEU A 6 3.99 8.87 -10.39
CA LEU A 6 4.96 8.06 -11.15
C LEU A 6 6.16 7.57 -10.31
N PHE A 7 6.58 8.36 -9.32
CA PHE A 7 7.79 8.09 -8.53
C PHE A 7 7.55 8.02 -7.02
N THR A 8 6.35 8.38 -6.55
CA THR A 8 6.06 8.53 -5.13
C THR A 8 4.67 8.03 -4.79
N HIS A 9 4.54 7.44 -3.61
CA HIS A 9 3.26 7.01 -3.06
C HIS A 9 3.02 7.74 -1.75
N LEU A 10 1.86 8.38 -1.63
CA LEU A 10 1.48 9.14 -0.46
C LEU A 10 0.37 8.39 0.27
N ALA A 11 0.66 7.94 1.49
CA ALA A 11 -0.36 7.45 2.40
C ALA A 11 -1.12 8.63 3.00
N VAL A 12 -2.45 8.58 2.99
CA VAL A 12 -3.32 9.62 3.57
C VAL A 12 -4.33 8.97 4.49
N CYS A 13 -4.38 9.41 5.74
CA CYS A 13 -5.40 8.96 6.69
C CYS A 13 -6.76 9.60 6.35
N PRO A 14 -7.87 8.84 6.31
CA PRO A 14 -9.20 9.43 6.08
C PRO A 14 -9.79 10.09 7.35
N HIS A 15 -9.27 9.78 8.54
CA HIS A 15 -9.81 10.28 9.81
C HIS A 15 -9.10 11.53 10.33
N CYS A 16 -7.89 11.81 9.84
CA CYS A 16 -7.11 12.97 10.23
C CYS A 16 -6.24 13.46 9.08
N GLN A 17 -5.57 14.60 9.25
CA GLN A 17 -4.72 15.18 8.20
C GLN A 17 -3.32 14.53 8.08
N TRP A 18 -3.11 13.36 8.69
CA TRP A 18 -1.85 12.65 8.61
C TRP A 18 -1.59 12.11 7.21
N ARG A 19 -0.34 12.30 6.76
CA ARG A 19 0.14 11.90 5.44
C ARG A 19 1.61 11.49 5.53
N GLU A 20 1.99 10.46 4.80
CA GLU A 20 3.36 9.93 4.80
C GLU A 20 3.82 9.52 3.40
N PHE A 21 5.04 9.90 3.04
CA PHE A 21 5.62 9.54 1.74
C PHE A 21 6.30 8.18 1.82
N ALA A 22 6.06 7.37 0.79
CA ALA A 22 6.66 6.06 0.66
C ALA A 22 7.19 5.82 -0.75
N ARG A 23 8.34 5.11 -0.83
CA ARG A 23 8.96 4.72 -2.10
C ARG A 23 8.19 3.61 -2.82
N THR A 24 7.38 2.84 -2.11
CA THR A 24 6.58 1.76 -2.71
C THR A 24 5.15 1.84 -2.21
N LYS A 25 4.19 1.38 -3.03
CA LYS A 25 2.78 1.28 -2.61
C LYS A 25 2.60 0.38 -1.39
N GLU A 26 3.38 -0.69 -1.31
CA GLU A 26 3.36 -1.62 -0.17
C GLU A 26 3.70 -0.90 1.13
N THR A 27 4.82 -0.18 1.15
CA THR A 27 5.24 0.62 2.32
C THR A 27 4.19 1.67 2.66
N ALA A 28 3.59 2.33 1.67
CA ALA A 28 2.55 3.33 1.90
C ALA A 28 1.33 2.73 2.66
N TRP A 29 0.88 1.54 2.25
CA TRP A 29 -0.21 0.84 2.93
C TRP A 29 0.18 0.36 4.33
N TYR A 30 1.43 -0.07 4.52
CA TYR A 30 1.92 -0.50 5.82
C TYR A 30 1.97 0.64 6.83
N GLU A 31 2.47 1.81 6.40
CA GLU A 31 2.50 3.02 7.20
C GLU A 31 1.09 3.50 7.57
N LEU A 32 0.15 3.46 6.62
CA LEU A 32 -1.25 3.76 6.88
C LEU A 32 -1.86 2.79 7.92
N ALA A 33 -1.60 1.49 7.81
CA ALA A 33 -2.10 0.49 8.75
C ALA A 33 -1.56 0.74 10.17
N ARG A 34 -0.27 1.04 10.28
CA ARG A 34 0.39 1.37 11.55
C ARG A 34 -0.22 2.63 12.17
N HIS A 35 -0.45 3.67 11.38
CA HIS A 35 -1.07 4.91 11.84
C HIS A 35 -2.51 4.68 12.32
N LEU A 36 -3.35 3.99 11.54
CA LEU A 36 -4.74 3.69 11.93
C LEU A 36 -4.81 2.93 13.26
N LYS A 37 -3.90 1.97 13.45
CA LYS A 37 -3.79 1.21 14.71
C LYS A 37 -3.34 2.08 15.89
N ALA A 38 -2.32 2.91 15.71
CA ALA A 38 -1.71 3.67 16.80
C ALA A 38 -2.47 4.94 17.17
N ALA A 39 -2.95 5.69 16.16
CA ALA A 39 -3.57 7.00 16.36
C ALA A 39 -5.09 6.94 16.55
N HIS A 40 -5.75 5.96 15.93
CA HIS A 40 -7.23 5.87 15.93
C HIS A 40 -7.77 4.61 16.62
N GLY A 41 -6.91 3.63 16.93
CA GLY A 41 -7.35 2.34 17.48
C GLY A 41 -8.22 1.52 16.52
N ASP A 42 -8.31 1.92 15.25
CA ASP A 42 -9.17 1.26 14.27
C ASP A 42 -8.49 0.01 13.72
N MET A 43 -8.67 -1.09 14.44
CA MET A 43 -8.15 -2.41 14.09
C MET A 43 -8.68 -2.91 12.73
N HIS A 44 -9.92 -2.55 12.38
CA HIS A 44 -10.56 -3.02 11.15
C HIS A 44 -9.94 -2.32 9.93
N ALA A 45 -9.84 -0.99 9.99
CA ALA A 45 -9.19 -0.20 8.95
C ALA A 45 -7.70 -0.56 8.81
N ALA A 46 -7.00 -0.76 9.93
CA ALA A 46 -5.61 -1.21 9.92
C ALA A 46 -5.45 -2.57 9.22
N ARG A 47 -6.29 -3.56 9.55
CA ARG A 47 -6.24 -4.89 8.92
C ARG A 47 -6.54 -4.84 7.43
N ASN A 48 -7.47 -3.99 7.00
CA ASN A 48 -7.77 -3.80 5.59
C ASN A 48 -6.59 -3.16 4.83
N ALA A 49 -5.92 -2.18 5.43
CA ALA A 49 -4.72 -1.59 4.86
C ALA A 49 -3.57 -2.61 4.76
N THR A 50 -3.35 -3.46 5.77
CA THR A 50 -2.36 -4.55 5.70
C THR A 50 -2.66 -5.52 4.56
N LYS A 51 -3.91 -5.97 4.42
CA LYS A 51 -4.31 -6.86 3.30
C LYS A 51 -4.07 -6.23 1.93
N ALA A 52 -4.24 -4.92 1.81
CA ALA A 52 -3.94 -4.20 0.57
C ALA A 52 -2.43 -4.22 0.27
N ALA A 53 -1.58 -4.02 1.28
CA ALA A 53 -0.13 -4.15 1.15
C ALA A 53 0.28 -5.56 0.67
N GLU A 54 -0.28 -6.61 1.29
CA GLU A 54 -0.01 -8.01 0.94
C GLU A 54 -0.39 -8.33 -0.51
N LYS A 55 -1.56 -7.86 -0.98
CA LYS A 55 -1.98 -8.06 -2.38
C LYS A 55 -1.02 -7.41 -3.38
N ILE A 56 -0.47 -6.25 -3.04
CA ILE A 56 0.50 -5.55 -3.87
C ILE A 56 1.83 -6.31 -3.90
N ALA A 57 2.30 -6.76 -2.74
CA ALA A 57 3.49 -7.59 -2.64
C ALA A 57 3.35 -8.89 -3.46
N ALA A 58 2.20 -9.55 -3.37
CA ALA A 58 1.90 -10.78 -4.13
C ALA A 58 1.88 -10.54 -5.66
N ARG A 59 1.25 -9.44 -6.11
CA ARG A 59 1.26 -9.06 -7.54
C ARG A 59 2.66 -8.76 -8.05
N ARG A 60 3.48 -8.08 -7.24
CA ARG A 60 4.87 -7.75 -7.61
C ARG A 60 5.73 -9.00 -7.77
N ARG A 61 5.51 -10.05 -6.97
CA ARG A 61 6.15 -11.35 -7.14
C ARG A 61 5.74 -12.00 -8.47
N PHE A 62 4.44 -12.01 -8.78
CA PHE A 62 3.94 -12.61 -10.03
C PHE A 62 4.45 -11.93 -11.31
N SER A 63 4.71 -10.61 -11.28
CA SER A 63 5.28 -9.89 -12.42
C SER A 63 6.78 -10.13 -12.65
N MET A 64 7.50 -10.73 -11.71
CA MET A 64 8.93 -11.04 -11.87
C MET A 64 9.19 -12.43 -12.46
N ASP A 65 8.23 -13.35 -12.37
CA ASP A 65 8.34 -14.73 -12.87
C ASP A 65 7.73 -14.93 -14.29
N GLY A 66 7.21 -13.87 -14.92
CA GLY A 66 6.49 -13.94 -16.20
C GLY A 66 7.31 -13.49 -17.42
N GLY A 67 8.43 -14.16 -17.70
CA GLY A 67 9.15 -14.01 -18.97
C GLY A 67 8.44 -14.76 -20.11
N THR A 68 8.27 -14.06 -21.26
CA THR A 68 7.91 -14.57 -22.60
C THR A 68 6.46 -15.02 -22.82
N GLY A 69 5.62 -14.08 -23.26
CA GLY A 69 4.45 -14.40 -24.08
C GLY A 69 4.83 -14.33 -25.58
N PRO A 70 4.39 -15.26 -26.43
CA PRO A 70 4.81 -15.31 -27.83
C PRO A 70 4.26 -14.10 -28.61
N HIS A 71 5.14 -13.48 -29.39
CA HIS A 71 4.78 -12.53 -30.43
C HIS A 71 4.03 -13.26 -31.55
N ASN A 72 2.87 -12.74 -31.95
CA ASN A 72 2.21 -13.10 -33.20
C ASN A 72 1.97 -11.83 -34.01
#